data_AF-D8IAX6-F1
#
_entry.id   AF-D8IAX6-F1
#
_cell.length_a   1.000
_cell.length_b   1.000
_cell.length_c   1.000
_cell.angle_alpha   90.00
_cell.angle_beta   90.00
_cell.angle_gamma   90.00
#
_symmetry.space_group_name_H-M   'P 1'
#
loop_
_entity.id
_entity.type
_entity.pdbx_description
1 polymer ?
#
loop_
_entity_poly.entity_id
_entity_poly.type
_entity_poly.pdbx_seq_one_letter_code
_entity_poly.pdbx_strand_id
1 'polypeptide(L)'
;MKAIFLTALCTLFIFVSCGNSNNTKQETVTDNNTAEITPLQLSENEKANNYDVVYLVSDTGEYINSEIAQNENGNFGVIYYRDINQNLNTFNVTKAGELDEGNISAVSYDNKTLEGNFPSIAYPFVAKIDGKEMTFKAAKTPVTGAKIIEYTYSNVSPKSDDPRVFQFKTAIFALNNDSKSANIDKINLDINKDFCITDVSTFNDLTKLLTAQSLISNKMTPIYDEWVKSDYISHIENYSSQFGIDYLSEKVVSINKLVYEYTGGAHGNYATVNSVYSLENGNKLKIEDLIIDLKSADLIKLIVDKLVKIEGRDANSYFGLDEISLENNNFYLTSKGLVFTWGIYEIGPYAIGETRVLIPTEEIKPYLKDEYKTIFE
;
A
#
# COMPACT_ATOMS: atom_id res chain seq x y z
N MET A 1 -21.79 15.45 -5.86
CA MET A 1 -20.36 15.05 -5.91
C MET A 1 -19.98 14.02 -4.84
N LYS A 2 -20.27 14.23 -3.53
CA LYS A 2 -20.00 13.23 -2.47
C LYS A 2 -20.57 11.82 -2.73
N ALA A 3 -21.76 11.71 -3.31
CA ALA A 3 -22.41 10.41 -3.60
C ALA A 3 -21.85 9.64 -4.82
N ILE A 4 -21.02 10.27 -5.65
CA ILE A 4 -20.38 9.62 -6.82
C ILE A 4 -19.02 9.02 -6.42
N PHE A 5 -18.39 9.56 -5.36
CA PHE A 5 -17.06 9.13 -4.90
C PHE A 5 -17.07 7.87 -4.03
N LEU A 6 -18.12 7.64 -3.23
CA LEU A 6 -18.27 6.35 -2.53
C LEU A 6 -18.34 5.19 -3.55
N THR A 7 -18.90 5.45 -4.73
CA THR A 7 -18.97 4.52 -5.86
C THR A 7 -17.62 4.33 -6.56
N ALA A 8 -16.80 5.39 -6.70
CA ALA A 8 -15.47 5.33 -7.32
C ALA A 8 -14.39 4.69 -6.42
N LEU A 9 -14.51 4.82 -5.09
CA LEU A 9 -13.68 4.05 -4.17
C LEU A 9 -14.10 2.57 -4.17
N CYS A 10 -15.40 2.28 -4.25
CA CYS A 10 -15.92 0.92 -4.40
C CYS A 10 -15.52 0.24 -5.72
N THR A 11 -15.22 0.98 -6.80
CA THR A 11 -14.66 0.38 -8.03
C THR A 11 -13.18 0.01 -7.87
N LEU A 12 -12.40 0.77 -7.07
CA LEU A 12 -11.03 0.38 -6.72
C LEU A 12 -10.99 -0.83 -5.76
N PHE A 13 -12.00 -0.94 -4.88
CA PHE A 13 -12.23 -2.09 -4.01
C PHE A 13 -13.33 -2.99 -4.57
N ILE A 14 -13.07 -3.66 -5.70
CA ILE A 14 -13.91 -4.80 -6.10
C ILE A 14 -13.81 -5.87 -5.00
N PHE A 15 -14.76 -5.83 -4.06
CA PHE A 15 -15.00 -6.89 -3.11
C PHE A 15 -15.49 -8.09 -3.91
N VAL A 16 -14.57 -8.99 -4.24
CA VAL A 16 -14.94 -10.35 -4.63
C VAL A 16 -15.61 -10.95 -3.40
N SER A 17 -16.94 -11.04 -3.45
CA SER A 17 -17.72 -11.76 -2.43
C SER A 17 -17.18 -13.18 -2.37
N CYS A 18 -16.70 -13.61 -1.20
CA CYS A 18 -16.23 -14.97 -0.97
C CYS A 18 -17.45 -15.92 -0.97
N GLY A 19 -18.03 -16.15 -2.15
CA GLY A 19 -19.16 -17.04 -2.36
C GLY A 19 -18.69 -18.50 -2.32
N ASN A 20 -19.12 -19.23 -1.29
CA ASN A 20 -18.83 -20.63 -1.10
C ASN A 20 -19.67 -21.46 -2.08
N SER A 21 -19.08 -22.04 -3.15
CA SER A 21 -19.80 -22.92 -4.06
C SER A 21 -19.89 -24.33 -3.47
N ASN A 22 -20.94 -24.62 -2.71
CA ASN A 22 -21.33 -25.99 -2.38
C ASN A 22 -22.78 -26.27 -2.83
N ASN A 23 -22.91 -27.31 -3.64
CA ASN A 23 -24.10 -27.79 -4.33
C ASN A 23 -25.33 -28.05 -3.44
N THR A 24 -26.52 -27.61 -3.91
CA THR A 24 -27.74 -28.45 -3.88
C THR A 24 -28.69 -28.07 -5.03
N LYS A 25 -29.16 -29.09 -5.77
CA LYS A 25 -30.16 -29.08 -6.87
C LYS A 25 -31.52 -28.54 -6.34
N GLN A 26 -32.53 -28.06 -7.09
CA GLN A 26 -32.94 -28.17 -8.50
C GLN A 26 -34.08 -27.14 -8.71
N GLU A 27 -34.12 -26.41 -9.83
CA GLU A 27 -35.33 -26.28 -10.69
C GLU A 27 -34.96 -25.56 -11.99
N THR A 28 -35.45 -26.13 -13.09
CA THR A 28 -35.06 -25.90 -14.47
C THR A 28 -35.79 -24.70 -15.08
N VAL A 29 -35.04 -23.73 -15.60
CA VAL A 29 -35.48 -22.91 -16.75
C VAL A 29 -34.30 -22.83 -17.71
N THR A 30 -34.49 -23.41 -18.89
CA THR A 30 -33.57 -23.41 -20.01
C THR A 30 -33.52 -22.02 -20.64
N ASP A 31 -32.39 -21.34 -20.50
CA ASP A 31 -32.00 -20.27 -21.44
C ASP A 31 -30.55 -20.52 -21.87
N ASN A 32 -30.41 -20.94 -23.12
CA ASN A 32 -29.15 -21.30 -23.74
C ASN A 32 -28.42 -20.02 -24.17
N ASN A 33 -27.49 -19.54 -23.35
CA ASN A 33 -26.26 -18.80 -23.73
C ASN A 33 -25.50 -18.29 -22.50
N THR A 34 -25.19 -19.18 -21.55
CA THR A 34 -24.16 -18.91 -20.54
C THR A 34 -22.88 -19.61 -20.97
N ALA A 35 -21.88 -18.85 -21.40
CA ALA A 35 -20.54 -19.37 -21.57
C ALA A 35 -20.08 -19.90 -20.21
N GLU A 36 -19.82 -21.20 -20.10
CA GLU A 36 -19.16 -21.79 -18.94
C GLU A 36 -17.81 -21.08 -18.74
N ILE A 37 -17.65 -20.41 -17.59
CA ILE A 37 -16.39 -19.76 -17.24
C ILE A 37 -15.43 -20.86 -16.77
N THR A 38 -14.60 -21.33 -17.68
CA THR A 38 -13.46 -22.19 -17.35
C THR A 38 -12.43 -21.37 -16.57
N PRO A 39 -11.96 -21.80 -15.38
CA PRO A 39 -10.86 -21.12 -14.68
C PRO A 39 -9.64 -21.02 -15.60
N LEU A 40 -9.08 -19.81 -15.74
CA LEU A 40 -7.87 -19.59 -16.53
C LEU A 40 -6.74 -20.52 -16.03
N GLN A 41 -6.12 -21.27 -16.94
CA GLN A 41 -4.87 -21.99 -16.68
C GLN A 41 -3.73 -20.98 -16.78
N LEU A 42 -3.26 -20.47 -15.65
CA LEU A 42 -2.41 -19.25 -15.56
C LEU A 42 -0.88 -19.45 -15.66
N SER A 43 -0.38 -20.62 -16.04
CA SER A 43 1.04 -20.94 -15.74
C SER A 43 2.12 -20.21 -16.56
N GLU A 44 1.83 -19.63 -17.72
CA GLU A 44 2.87 -18.97 -18.55
C GLU A 44 2.93 -17.45 -18.42
N ASN A 45 1.81 -16.81 -18.07
CA ASN A 45 1.67 -15.34 -18.04
C ASN A 45 1.72 -14.76 -16.62
N GLU A 46 1.77 -15.62 -15.61
CA GLU A 46 1.87 -15.24 -14.20
C GLU A 46 3.33 -15.27 -13.74
N LYS A 47 3.73 -14.26 -12.97
CA LYS A 47 5.01 -14.25 -12.25
C LYS A 47 4.73 -13.90 -10.79
N ALA A 48 5.43 -14.57 -9.88
CA ALA A 48 5.46 -14.24 -8.47
C ALA A 48 6.88 -13.84 -8.06
N ASN A 49 7.00 -12.70 -7.37
CA ASN A 49 8.26 -12.22 -6.81
C ASN A 49 8.13 -12.15 -5.29
N ASN A 50 9.13 -12.65 -4.56
CA ASN A 50 9.20 -12.53 -3.11
C ASN A 50 10.16 -11.40 -2.73
N TYR A 51 9.68 -10.47 -1.91
CA TYR A 51 10.46 -9.38 -1.35
C TYR A 51 10.48 -9.44 0.18
N ASP A 52 11.67 -9.28 0.74
CA ASP A 52 11.86 -9.06 2.17
C ASP A 52 11.79 -7.55 2.45
N VAL A 53 10.98 -7.19 3.45
CA VAL A 53 10.77 -5.80 3.86
C VAL A 53 11.73 -5.49 4.99
N VAL A 54 12.64 -4.55 4.74
CA VAL A 54 13.58 -4.04 5.73
C VAL A 54 13.10 -2.65 6.16
N TYR A 55 12.53 -2.57 7.35
CA TYR A 55 12.16 -1.27 7.92
C TYR A 55 13.42 -0.53 8.38
N LEU A 56 13.72 0.59 7.74
CA LEU A 56 14.91 1.40 7.97
C LEU A 56 14.56 2.70 8.69
N VAL A 57 15.38 3.06 9.67
CA VAL A 57 15.26 4.31 10.43
C VAL A 57 16.48 5.17 10.14
N SER A 58 16.29 6.42 9.67
CA SER A 58 17.40 7.36 9.53
C SER A 58 17.80 7.97 10.87
N ASP A 59 19.07 8.34 11.01
CA ASP A 59 19.61 9.09 12.13
C ASP A 59 19.11 10.55 12.22
N THR A 60 18.62 11.12 11.12
CA THR A 60 17.94 12.43 11.06
C THR A 60 16.44 12.35 11.41
N GLY A 61 15.89 11.14 11.57
CA GLY A 61 14.47 10.89 11.83
C GLY A 61 13.57 11.07 10.61
N GLU A 62 14.14 10.89 9.41
CA GLU A 62 13.42 10.91 8.13
C GLU A 62 13.02 9.46 7.78
N TYR A 63 11.77 9.23 7.33
CA TYR A 63 11.22 7.89 7.07
C TYR A 63 11.76 7.29 5.80
N ILE A 64 12.19 6.03 5.86
CA ILE A 64 12.42 5.23 4.67
C ILE A 64 11.74 3.86 4.83
N ASN A 65 10.79 3.59 3.95
CA ASN A 65 10.38 2.22 3.63
C ASN A 65 11.44 1.63 2.68
N SER A 66 12.00 0.45 2.96
CA SER A 66 12.94 -0.21 2.05
C SER A 66 12.53 -1.67 1.86
N GLU A 67 12.01 -1.97 0.69
CA GLU A 67 11.92 -3.35 0.23
C GLU A 67 13.19 -3.65 -0.55
N ILE A 68 13.98 -4.63 -0.11
CA ILE A 68 14.90 -5.26 -1.05
C ILE A 68 14.98 -6.76 -0.76
N ALA A 69 14.42 -7.54 -1.67
CA ALA A 69 15.00 -8.84 -2.02
C ALA A 69 15.23 -8.95 -3.53
N GLN A 70 16.11 -9.88 -3.85
CA GLN A 70 16.66 -10.21 -5.16
C GLN A 70 15.70 -11.14 -5.90
N ASN A 71 15.31 -10.82 -7.14
CA ASN A 71 14.66 -11.83 -7.99
C ASN A 71 15.72 -12.79 -8.59
N GLU A 72 15.30 -13.92 -9.17
CA GLU A 72 16.20 -14.95 -9.76
C GLU A 72 17.16 -14.38 -10.83
N ASN A 73 16.86 -13.19 -11.37
CA ASN A 73 17.63 -12.48 -12.38
C ASN A 73 18.55 -11.37 -11.82
N GLY A 74 18.60 -11.16 -10.50
CA GLY A 74 19.46 -10.15 -9.87
C GLY A 74 18.91 -8.72 -9.89
N ASN A 75 17.61 -8.50 -10.16
CA ASN A 75 16.98 -7.20 -9.92
C ASN A 75 16.74 -7.01 -8.42
N PHE A 76 16.97 -5.80 -7.93
CA PHE A 76 16.67 -5.43 -6.56
C PHE A 76 15.27 -4.81 -6.49
N GLY A 77 14.63 -4.93 -5.32
CA GLY A 77 13.34 -4.33 -5.01
C GLY A 77 13.33 -2.79 -5.06
N VAL A 78 12.36 -2.20 -4.37
CA VAL A 78 12.07 -0.76 -4.43
C VAL A 78 12.38 -0.11 -3.08
N ILE A 79 13.15 0.99 -3.10
CA ILE A 79 13.28 1.86 -1.93
C ILE A 79 12.25 2.97 -2.03
N TYR A 80 11.49 3.16 -0.94
CA TYR A 80 10.46 4.18 -0.79
C TYR A 80 10.87 5.16 0.30
N TYR A 81 11.16 6.40 -0.08
CA TYR A 81 11.60 7.44 0.84
C TYR A 81 10.54 8.53 0.98
N ARG A 82 10.04 8.80 2.19
CA ARG A 82 9.21 9.99 2.43
C ARG A 82 10.07 11.11 3.02
N ASP A 83 10.13 12.24 2.33
CA ASP A 83 10.83 13.41 2.83
C ASP A 83 10.09 14.06 4.02
N ILE A 84 10.68 15.12 4.59
CA ILE A 84 10.09 15.88 5.69
C ILE A 84 8.70 16.47 5.38
N ASN A 85 8.39 16.67 4.09
CA ASN A 85 7.11 17.19 3.61
C ASN A 85 6.13 16.05 3.26
N GLN A 86 6.48 14.80 3.57
CA GLN A 86 5.71 13.59 3.25
C GLN A 86 5.61 13.28 1.74
N ASN A 87 6.48 13.87 0.91
CA ASN A 87 6.56 13.49 -0.50
C ASN A 87 7.20 12.10 -0.61
N LEU A 88 6.54 11.19 -1.31
CA LEU A 88 7.05 9.85 -1.58
C LEU A 88 8.02 9.88 -2.77
N ASN A 89 9.21 9.35 -2.56
CA ASN A 89 10.25 9.17 -3.56
C ASN A 89 10.46 7.67 -3.73
N THR A 90 10.33 7.19 -4.96
CA THR A 90 10.44 5.76 -5.27
C THR A 90 11.70 5.54 -6.09
N PHE A 91 12.59 4.68 -5.60
CA PHE A 91 13.85 4.33 -6.22
C PHE A 91 13.80 2.85 -6.63
N ASN A 92 13.81 2.60 -7.93
CA ASN A 92 13.99 1.24 -8.45
C ASN A 92 15.47 0.88 -8.33
N VAL A 93 15.81 -0.01 -7.41
CA VAL A 93 17.20 -0.32 -7.13
C VAL A 93 17.74 -1.26 -8.18
N THR A 94 18.89 -0.92 -8.76
CA THR A 94 19.64 -1.81 -9.64
C THR A 94 21.02 -2.07 -9.06
N LYS A 95 21.62 -3.19 -9.46
CA LYS A 95 22.95 -3.58 -8.99
C LYS A 95 24.01 -2.62 -9.50
N ALA A 96 24.84 -2.12 -8.59
CA ALA A 96 26.10 -1.50 -8.94
C ALA A 96 27.25 -2.43 -8.47
N GLY A 97 28.10 -2.91 -9.39
CA GLY A 97 29.28 -3.70 -9.04
C GLY A 97 29.05 -5.21 -8.75
N GLU A 98 30.02 -5.85 -8.08
CA GLU A 98 29.98 -7.27 -7.72
C GLU A 98 29.15 -7.54 -6.46
N LEU A 99 28.65 -8.77 -6.27
CA LEU A 99 27.74 -9.13 -5.15
C LEU A 99 28.39 -8.90 -3.77
N ASP A 100 29.72 -9.05 -3.69
CA ASP A 100 30.47 -8.99 -2.45
C ASP A 100 30.78 -7.54 -2.01
N GLU A 101 30.63 -6.57 -2.92
CA GLU A 101 30.87 -5.15 -2.63
C GLU A 101 29.62 -4.46 -2.07
N GLY A 102 28.44 -5.00 -2.35
CA GLY A 102 27.17 -4.49 -1.82
C GLY A 102 26.77 -3.11 -2.34
N ASN A 103 27.43 -2.53 -3.35
CA ASN A 103 27.07 -1.19 -3.84
C ASN A 103 25.70 -1.19 -4.56
N ILE A 104 24.90 -0.15 -4.31
CA ILE A 104 23.62 0.09 -4.98
C ILE A 104 23.58 1.50 -5.55
N SER A 105 22.93 1.63 -6.70
CA SER A 105 22.60 2.92 -7.31
C SER A 105 21.16 2.90 -7.81
N ALA A 106 20.44 4.00 -7.65
CA ALA A 106 19.11 4.15 -8.17
C ALA A 106 18.82 5.59 -8.57
N VAL A 107 17.90 5.76 -9.51
CA VAL A 107 17.36 7.06 -9.90
C VAL A 107 15.84 6.98 -9.74
N SER A 108 15.26 7.96 -9.06
CA SER A 108 13.81 8.06 -8.89
C SER A 108 13.14 8.67 -10.13
N TYR A 109 11.81 8.65 -10.16
CA TYR A 109 11.04 9.27 -11.25
C TYR A 109 11.27 10.79 -11.36
N ASP A 110 11.52 11.47 -10.25
CA ASP A 110 11.85 12.90 -10.19
C ASP A 110 13.36 13.19 -10.35
N ASN A 111 14.12 12.22 -10.88
CA ASN A 111 15.57 12.30 -11.13
C ASN A 111 16.44 12.50 -9.89
N LYS A 112 15.94 12.13 -8.70
CA LYS A 112 16.78 12.06 -7.50
C LYS A 112 17.70 10.86 -7.60
N THR A 113 18.91 11.01 -7.10
CA THR A 113 19.89 9.93 -7.10
C THR A 113 20.02 9.31 -5.72
N LEU A 114 20.15 7.99 -5.68
CA LEU A 114 20.47 7.22 -4.48
C LEU A 114 21.72 6.39 -4.77
N GLU A 115 22.73 6.51 -3.93
CA GLU A 115 23.96 5.72 -3.99
C GLU A 115 24.32 5.23 -2.59
N GLY A 116 24.68 3.96 -2.41
CA GLY A 116 25.10 3.45 -1.10
C GLY A 116 25.42 1.95 -1.10
N ASN A 117 25.42 1.33 0.08
CA ASN A 117 25.64 -0.12 0.24
C ASN A 117 24.35 -0.88 0.51
N PHE A 118 24.33 -2.20 0.34
CA PHE A 118 23.14 -3.00 0.58
C PHE A 118 22.76 -2.96 2.08
N PRO A 119 21.51 -2.66 2.45
CA PRO A 119 21.10 -2.71 3.84
C PRO A 119 21.20 -4.14 4.36
N SER A 120 21.80 -4.31 5.53
CA SER A 120 21.74 -5.56 6.27
C SER A 120 21.20 -5.30 7.67
N ILE A 121 20.57 -6.31 8.26
CA ILE A 121 20.14 -6.25 9.67
C ILE A 121 21.32 -6.08 10.65
N ALA A 122 22.55 -6.32 10.19
CA ALA A 122 23.78 -6.28 10.99
C ALA A 122 24.53 -4.95 10.88
N TYR A 123 24.41 -4.24 9.75
CA TYR A 123 25.18 -3.02 9.47
C TYR A 123 24.28 -1.91 8.94
N PRO A 124 24.47 -0.66 9.40
CA PRO A 124 23.73 0.48 8.88
C PRO A 124 23.98 0.65 7.38
N PHE A 125 22.90 0.93 6.65
CA PHE A 125 22.95 1.37 5.27
C PHE A 125 23.31 2.85 5.23
N VAL A 126 24.48 3.19 4.71
CA VAL A 126 24.84 4.58 4.43
C VAL A 126 24.54 4.85 2.97
N ALA A 127 23.70 5.85 2.71
CA ALA A 127 23.33 6.26 1.37
C ALA A 127 23.50 7.76 1.19
N LYS A 128 23.74 8.19 -0.05
CA LYS A 128 23.63 9.57 -0.48
C LYS A 128 22.36 9.71 -1.29
N ILE A 129 21.44 10.53 -0.80
CA ILE A 129 20.24 10.96 -1.54
C ILE A 129 20.47 12.40 -1.98
N ASP A 130 20.54 12.64 -3.29
CA ASP A 130 20.88 13.95 -3.87
C ASP A 130 22.16 14.56 -3.27
N GLY A 131 23.17 13.71 -3.01
CA GLY A 131 24.44 14.11 -2.42
C GLY A 131 24.43 14.36 -0.90
N LYS A 132 23.26 14.32 -0.24
CA LYS A 132 23.15 14.34 1.23
C LYS A 132 23.36 12.94 1.77
N GLU A 133 24.40 12.77 2.57
CA GLU A 133 24.65 11.50 3.27
C GLU A 133 23.61 11.29 4.37
N MET A 134 23.09 10.07 4.44
CA MET A 134 22.09 9.62 5.38
C MET A 134 22.47 8.22 5.86
N THR A 135 22.34 7.99 7.18
CA THR A 135 22.58 6.67 7.75
C THR A 135 21.28 6.03 8.16
N PHE A 136 20.97 4.89 7.57
CA PHE A 136 19.80 4.08 7.83
C PHE A 136 20.16 2.86 8.64
N LYS A 137 19.37 2.57 9.68
CA LYS A 137 19.51 1.38 10.51
C LYS A 137 18.26 0.54 10.39
N ALA A 138 18.43 -0.76 10.18
CA ALA A 138 17.30 -1.69 10.29
C ALA A 138 16.73 -1.63 11.70
N ALA A 139 15.43 -1.38 11.82
CA ALA A 139 14.77 -1.46 13.11
C ALA A 139 14.68 -2.94 13.54
N LYS A 140 14.91 -3.19 14.82
CA LYS A 140 14.74 -4.51 15.42
C LYS A 140 13.45 -4.49 16.25
N THR A 141 12.41 -5.15 15.76
CA THR A 141 11.14 -5.34 16.46
C THR A 141 10.69 -6.80 16.32
N PRO A 142 9.70 -7.26 17.10
CA PRO A 142 9.18 -8.64 17.00
C PRO A 142 8.59 -9.00 15.63
N VAL A 143 8.28 -8.01 14.78
CA VAL A 143 7.70 -8.19 13.44
C VAL A 143 8.63 -7.69 12.32
N THR A 144 9.89 -7.37 12.62
CA THR A 144 10.89 -7.06 11.58
C THR A 144 11.02 -8.23 10.61
N GLY A 145 11.17 -7.93 9.31
CA GLY A 145 11.30 -8.92 8.26
C GLY A 145 9.96 -9.35 7.66
N ALA A 146 9.00 -8.43 7.59
CA ALA A 146 7.76 -8.64 6.83
C ALA A 146 8.08 -9.05 5.38
N LYS A 147 7.12 -9.68 4.71
CA LYS A 147 7.26 -10.18 3.34
C LYS A 147 6.20 -9.57 2.44
N ILE A 148 6.59 -9.35 1.19
CA ILE A 148 5.69 -8.97 0.11
C ILE A 148 5.83 -10.02 -0.98
N ILE A 149 4.75 -10.75 -1.26
CA ILE A 149 4.67 -11.60 -2.43
C ILE A 149 3.86 -10.87 -3.48
N GLU A 150 4.57 -10.39 -4.50
CA GLU A 150 4.01 -9.67 -5.62
C GLU A 150 3.67 -10.63 -6.74
N TYR A 151 2.44 -10.56 -7.25
CA TYR A 151 1.98 -11.34 -8.38
C TYR A 151 1.68 -10.40 -9.53
N THR A 152 2.23 -10.71 -10.69
CA THR A 152 1.97 -10.00 -11.94
C THR A 152 1.36 -10.97 -12.93
N TYR A 153 0.34 -10.52 -13.63
CA TYR A 153 -0.21 -11.19 -14.79
C TYR A 153 -0.28 -10.21 -15.95
N SER A 154 0.07 -10.66 -17.15
CA SER A 154 -0.08 -9.86 -18.35
C SER A 154 -0.60 -10.72 -19.49
N ASN A 155 -1.50 -10.16 -20.29
CA ASN A 155 -2.03 -10.86 -21.45
C ASN A 155 -2.35 -9.88 -22.59
N VAL A 156 -2.40 -10.41 -23.81
CA VAL A 156 -2.90 -9.69 -24.99
C VAL A 156 -4.34 -10.13 -25.28
N SER A 157 -5.09 -9.32 -26.03
CA SER A 157 -6.48 -9.64 -26.31
C SER A 157 -6.61 -10.96 -27.07
N PRO A 158 -7.58 -11.82 -26.71
CA PRO A 158 -7.83 -13.06 -27.45
C PRO A 158 -8.48 -12.83 -28.83
N LYS A 159 -8.90 -11.59 -29.15
CA LYS A 159 -9.48 -11.25 -30.46
C LYS A 159 -8.35 -11.03 -31.48
N SER A 160 -8.40 -11.71 -32.62
CA SER A 160 -7.30 -11.82 -33.61
C SER A 160 -6.74 -10.49 -34.18
N ASP A 161 -7.45 -9.37 -34.00
CA ASP A 161 -7.10 -8.04 -34.52
C ASP A 161 -7.14 -6.95 -33.44
N ASP A 162 -7.03 -7.35 -32.18
CA ASP A 162 -7.19 -6.45 -31.03
C ASP A 162 -5.84 -6.25 -30.31
N PRO A 163 -5.19 -5.08 -30.47
CA PRO A 163 -3.84 -4.85 -29.93
C PRO A 163 -3.83 -4.56 -28.43
N ARG A 164 -4.98 -4.62 -27.75
CA ARG A 164 -5.11 -4.27 -26.34
C ARG A 164 -4.28 -5.21 -25.45
N VAL A 165 -3.74 -4.61 -24.39
CA VAL A 165 -2.97 -5.32 -23.37
C VAL A 165 -3.69 -5.23 -22.03
N PHE A 166 -3.64 -6.32 -21.29
CA PHE A 166 -4.09 -6.42 -19.91
C PHE A 166 -2.88 -6.57 -18.99
N GLN A 167 -2.78 -5.69 -18.00
CA GLN A 167 -1.78 -5.81 -16.93
C GLN A 167 -2.48 -5.79 -15.57
N PHE A 168 -2.22 -6.83 -14.79
CA PHE A 168 -2.71 -6.95 -13.43
C PHE A 168 -1.54 -7.22 -12.50
N LYS A 169 -1.48 -6.49 -11.40
CA LYS A 169 -0.43 -6.66 -10.40
C LYS A 169 -1.03 -6.47 -9.01
N THR A 170 -0.79 -7.42 -8.13
CA THR A 170 -1.26 -7.39 -6.75
C THR A 170 -0.18 -7.92 -5.81
N ALA A 171 -0.32 -7.73 -4.50
CA ALA A 171 0.60 -8.33 -3.55
C ALA A 171 -0.09 -8.79 -2.26
N ILE A 172 0.46 -9.85 -1.68
CA ILE A 172 0.21 -10.28 -0.30
C ILE A 172 1.31 -9.67 0.56
N PHE A 173 0.93 -8.87 1.55
CA PHE A 173 1.85 -8.35 2.57
C PHE A 173 1.61 -9.11 3.88
N ALA A 174 2.67 -9.68 4.46
CA ALA A 174 2.58 -10.40 5.72
C ALA A 174 3.68 -9.94 6.68
N LEU A 175 3.28 -9.54 7.89
CA LEU A 175 4.21 -9.31 8.98
C LEU A 175 4.88 -10.61 9.39
N ASN A 176 6.16 -10.53 9.75
CA ASN A 176 6.87 -11.68 10.32
C ASN A 176 6.20 -12.12 11.63
N ASN A 177 5.98 -13.43 11.78
CA ASN A 177 5.38 -14.02 12.97
C ASN A 177 6.17 -15.20 13.54
N ASP A 178 7.50 -15.14 13.53
CA ASP A 178 8.37 -16.18 14.13
C ASP A 178 8.03 -16.46 15.60
N SER A 179 7.52 -15.45 16.31
CA SER A 179 7.08 -15.56 17.70
C SER A 179 5.74 -16.32 17.88
N LYS A 180 5.03 -16.62 16.79
CA LYS A 180 3.72 -17.29 16.78
C LYS A 180 2.65 -16.55 17.60
N SER A 181 2.62 -15.24 17.48
CA SER A 181 1.61 -14.39 18.13
C SER A 181 0.27 -14.47 17.41
N ALA A 182 -0.79 -14.78 18.16
CA ALA A 182 -2.16 -14.75 17.65
C ALA A 182 -2.61 -13.34 17.22
N ASN A 183 -2.02 -12.29 17.81
CA ASN A 183 -2.30 -10.91 17.42
C ASN A 183 -1.72 -10.59 16.04
N ILE A 184 -0.50 -11.07 15.75
CA ILE A 184 0.13 -10.88 14.43
C ILE A 184 -0.63 -11.69 13.37
N ASP A 185 -1.06 -12.92 13.69
CA ASP A 185 -1.90 -13.73 12.80
C ASP A 185 -3.21 -13.00 12.45
N LYS A 186 -3.87 -12.41 13.45
CA LYS A 186 -5.07 -11.60 13.27
C LYS A 186 -4.83 -10.38 12.38
N ILE A 187 -3.70 -9.70 12.55
CA ILE A 187 -3.32 -8.56 11.69
C ILE A 187 -3.11 -9.05 10.25
N ASN A 188 -2.34 -10.12 10.04
CA ASN A 188 -2.08 -10.67 8.71
C ASN A 188 -3.37 -11.13 8.00
N LEU A 189 -4.33 -11.69 8.74
CA LEU A 189 -5.67 -11.99 8.22
C LEU A 189 -6.43 -10.73 7.80
N ASP A 190 -6.44 -9.66 8.61
CA ASP A 190 -7.16 -8.42 8.25
C ASP A 190 -6.52 -7.70 7.06
N ILE A 191 -5.18 -7.64 6.99
CA ILE A 191 -4.45 -7.05 5.86
C ILE A 191 -4.83 -7.75 4.55
N ASN A 192 -4.94 -9.08 4.60
CA ASN A 192 -5.16 -9.90 3.41
C ASN A 192 -6.60 -10.41 3.27
N LYS A 193 -7.56 -9.82 3.99
CA LYS A 193 -8.97 -10.27 3.98
C LYS A 193 -9.61 -10.22 2.60
N ASP A 194 -9.14 -9.29 1.76
CA ASP A 194 -9.64 -9.14 0.39
C ASP A 194 -9.28 -10.36 -0.48
N PHE A 195 -8.26 -11.13 -0.11
CA PHE A 195 -7.90 -12.39 -0.75
C PHE A 195 -8.71 -13.58 -0.20
N CYS A 196 -9.65 -13.37 0.73
CA CYS A 196 -10.40 -14.43 1.41
C CYS A 196 -9.50 -15.45 2.15
N ILE A 197 -8.29 -15.05 2.55
CA ILE A 197 -7.39 -15.94 3.33
C ILE A 197 -7.94 -16.06 4.74
N THR A 198 -8.25 -17.28 5.17
CA THR A 198 -8.74 -17.59 6.52
C THR A 198 -7.78 -18.50 7.30
N ASP A 199 -6.88 -19.20 6.60
CA ASP A 199 -5.86 -20.07 7.20
C ASP A 199 -4.57 -19.28 7.43
N VAL A 200 -4.27 -19.02 8.70
CA VAL A 200 -3.05 -18.32 9.16
C VAL A 200 -1.76 -19.06 8.77
N SER A 201 -1.83 -20.38 8.56
CA SER A 201 -0.66 -21.16 8.15
C SER A 201 -0.15 -20.76 6.76
N THR A 202 -1.00 -20.10 5.96
CA THR A 202 -0.61 -19.49 4.68
C THR A 202 0.54 -18.51 4.87
N PHE A 203 0.49 -17.64 5.88
CA PHE A 203 1.52 -16.60 6.09
C PHE A 203 2.83 -17.15 6.65
N ASN A 204 2.78 -18.34 7.25
CA ASN A 204 3.93 -18.99 7.89
C ASN A 204 4.66 -19.96 6.94
N ASP A 205 4.18 -20.12 5.70
CA ASP A 205 4.72 -21.04 4.71
C ASP A 205 4.93 -20.28 3.39
N LEU A 206 6.21 -19.98 3.10
CA LEU A 206 6.60 -19.25 1.89
C LEU A 206 6.17 -19.99 0.62
N THR A 207 6.18 -21.33 0.61
CA THR A 207 5.74 -22.10 -0.55
C THR A 207 4.24 -21.89 -0.77
N LYS A 208 3.42 -21.93 0.29
CA LYS A 208 1.98 -21.63 0.17
C LYS A 208 1.71 -20.23 -0.35
N LEU A 209 2.47 -19.24 0.10
CA LEU A 209 2.36 -17.89 -0.44
C LEU A 209 2.74 -17.89 -1.93
N LEU A 210 3.94 -18.34 -2.29
CA LEU A 210 4.41 -18.34 -3.68
C LEU A 210 3.48 -19.08 -4.65
N THR A 211 2.77 -20.12 -4.19
CA THR A 211 1.83 -20.90 -5.00
C THR A 211 0.36 -20.52 -4.82
N ALA A 212 0.05 -19.34 -4.27
CA ALA A 212 -1.31 -18.88 -3.99
C ALA A 212 -2.13 -18.49 -5.25
N GLN A 213 -1.84 -19.11 -6.40
CA GLN A 213 -2.38 -18.80 -7.73
C GLN A 213 -3.91 -18.65 -7.72
N SER A 214 -4.64 -19.54 -7.05
CA SER A 214 -6.12 -19.48 -6.99
C SER A 214 -6.65 -18.19 -6.36
N LEU A 215 -5.95 -17.62 -5.37
CA LEU A 215 -6.34 -16.35 -4.74
C LEU A 215 -6.19 -15.20 -5.73
N ILE A 216 -5.10 -15.23 -6.51
CA ILE A 216 -4.77 -14.22 -7.52
C ILE A 216 -5.74 -14.33 -8.70
N SER A 217 -6.00 -15.55 -9.18
CA SER A 217 -6.98 -15.81 -10.24
C SER A 217 -8.34 -15.24 -9.85
N ASN A 218 -8.82 -15.51 -8.64
CA ASN A 218 -10.14 -15.06 -8.18
C ASN A 218 -10.26 -13.53 -8.16
N LYS A 219 -9.18 -12.82 -7.78
CA LYS A 219 -9.12 -11.35 -7.79
C LYS A 219 -9.07 -10.77 -9.20
N MET A 220 -8.32 -11.40 -10.09
CA MET A 220 -8.09 -10.92 -11.44
C MET A 220 -9.24 -11.22 -12.40
N THR A 221 -9.87 -12.39 -12.30
CA THR A 221 -10.87 -12.90 -13.25
C THR A 221 -11.99 -11.90 -13.56
N PRO A 222 -12.64 -11.24 -12.58
CA PRO A 222 -13.70 -10.28 -12.88
C PRO A 222 -13.24 -9.10 -13.74
N ILE A 223 -12.03 -8.59 -13.47
CA ILE A 223 -11.42 -7.47 -14.20
C ILE A 223 -11.03 -7.90 -15.61
N TYR A 224 -10.44 -9.09 -15.73
CA TYR A 224 -10.07 -9.69 -17.01
C TYR A 224 -11.32 -9.93 -17.89
N ASP A 225 -12.38 -10.50 -17.32
CA ASP A 225 -13.64 -10.76 -18.01
C ASP A 225 -14.30 -9.47 -18.51
N GLU A 226 -14.30 -8.42 -17.71
CA GLU A 226 -14.81 -7.09 -18.10
C GLU A 226 -14.00 -6.52 -19.26
N TRP A 227 -12.68 -6.59 -19.19
CA TRP A 227 -11.78 -6.11 -20.24
C TRP A 227 -12.00 -6.82 -21.58
N VAL A 228 -12.06 -8.16 -21.58
CA VAL A 228 -12.28 -8.96 -22.80
C VAL A 228 -13.63 -8.61 -23.45
N LYS A 229 -14.67 -8.41 -22.64
CA LYS A 229 -16.03 -8.09 -23.10
C LYS A 229 -16.20 -6.63 -23.51
N SER A 230 -15.34 -5.72 -23.03
CA SER A 230 -15.39 -4.30 -23.38
C SER A 230 -14.83 -4.05 -24.78
N ASP A 231 -15.46 -3.14 -25.51
CA ASP A 231 -14.98 -2.60 -26.80
C ASP A 231 -14.42 -1.18 -26.67
N TYR A 232 -14.49 -0.56 -25.47
CA TYR A 232 -14.04 0.82 -25.24
C TYR A 232 -12.85 0.93 -24.29
N ILE A 233 -12.59 -0.09 -23.47
CA ILE A 233 -11.41 -0.15 -22.61
C ILE A 233 -10.23 -0.56 -23.49
N SER A 234 -9.45 0.41 -23.96
CA SER A 234 -8.30 0.17 -24.84
C SER A 234 -7.06 -0.34 -24.09
N HIS A 235 -7.01 -0.17 -22.76
CA HIS A 235 -5.88 -0.59 -21.93
C HIS A 235 -6.37 -0.75 -20.49
N ILE A 236 -5.98 -1.84 -19.83
CA ILE A 236 -6.11 -1.95 -18.37
C ILE A 236 -4.74 -2.10 -17.75
N GLU A 237 -4.44 -1.19 -16.84
CA GLU A 237 -3.42 -1.31 -15.82
C GLU A 237 -4.09 -1.26 -14.46
N ASN A 238 -4.11 -2.40 -13.76
CA ASN A 238 -4.60 -2.46 -12.38
C ASN A 238 -3.46 -2.89 -11.45
N TYR A 239 -3.13 -2.01 -10.50
CA TYR A 239 -2.01 -2.13 -9.59
C TYR A 239 -2.51 -2.04 -8.14
N SER A 240 -2.42 -3.13 -7.38
CA SER A 240 -2.72 -3.19 -5.94
C SER A 240 -1.60 -3.94 -5.19
N SER A 241 -0.35 -3.49 -5.35
CA SER A 241 0.84 -4.24 -4.92
C SER A 241 1.85 -3.46 -4.10
N GLN A 242 1.77 -2.14 -4.05
CA GLN A 242 2.78 -1.35 -3.36
C GLN A 242 2.37 -1.20 -1.90
N PHE A 243 3.03 -1.96 -1.03
CA PHE A 243 2.88 -1.86 0.40
C PHE A 243 4.03 -1.07 1.00
N GLY A 244 3.83 -0.54 2.19
CA GLY A 244 4.90 0.06 2.94
C GLY A 244 4.62 0.08 4.43
N ILE A 245 5.67 0.11 5.23
CA ILE A 245 5.59 0.36 6.66
C ILE A 245 5.96 1.83 6.88
N ASP A 246 4.98 2.65 7.27
CA ASP A 246 5.22 4.07 7.60
C ASP A 246 5.76 4.24 9.03
N TYR A 247 5.40 3.32 9.94
CA TYR A 247 5.91 3.31 11.31
C TYR A 247 5.83 1.93 11.93
N LEU A 248 6.85 1.60 12.72
CA LEU A 248 6.91 0.35 13.45
C LEU A 248 7.59 0.56 14.80
N SER A 249 6.88 0.17 15.87
CA SER A 249 7.38 0.13 17.24
C SER A 249 7.02 -1.21 17.89
N GLU A 250 7.27 -1.35 19.20
CA GLU A 250 6.80 -2.52 19.95
C GLU A 250 5.27 -2.53 20.14
N LYS A 251 4.63 -1.35 20.06
CA LYS A 251 3.19 -1.19 20.34
C LYS A 251 2.33 -1.21 19.09
N VAL A 252 2.84 -0.67 17.98
CA VAL A 252 2.06 -0.44 16.77
C VAL A 252 2.83 -0.70 15.49
N VAL A 253 2.09 -1.07 14.46
CA VAL A 253 2.55 -1.06 13.07
C VAL A 253 1.59 -0.23 12.23
N SER A 254 2.14 0.73 11.50
CA SER A 254 1.42 1.57 10.55
C SER A 254 1.88 1.21 9.15
N ILE A 255 0.95 0.74 8.32
CA ILE A 255 1.21 0.34 6.95
C ILE A 255 0.39 1.16 5.96
N ASN A 256 0.90 1.29 4.75
CA ASN A 256 0.16 1.82 3.61
C ASN A 256 0.07 0.78 2.50
N LYS A 257 -0.97 0.91 1.68
CA LYS A 257 -1.20 0.15 0.45
C LYS A 257 -1.66 1.12 -0.64
N LEU A 258 -0.85 1.32 -1.67
CA LEU A 258 -1.27 2.08 -2.84
C LEU A 258 -2.03 1.16 -3.80
N VAL A 259 -3.21 1.62 -4.20
CA VAL A 259 -4.02 1.03 -5.26
C VAL A 259 -4.10 2.05 -6.39
N TYR A 260 -3.83 1.61 -7.62
CA TYR A 260 -3.93 2.40 -8.83
C TYR A 260 -4.67 1.60 -9.89
N GLU A 261 -5.47 2.29 -10.68
CA GLU A 261 -6.19 1.73 -11.80
C GLU A 261 -6.20 2.73 -12.96
N TYR A 262 -5.96 2.22 -14.16
CA TYR A 262 -6.14 2.94 -15.41
C TYR A 262 -6.82 2.05 -16.42
N THR A 263 -7.97 2.48 -16.90
CA THR A 263 -8.83 1.76 -17.85
C THR A 263 -8.97 2.52 -19.18
N GLY A 264 -8.00 3.41 -19.47
CA GLY A 264 -8.07 4.40 -20.56
C GLY A 264 -8.54 5.78 -20.09
N GLY A 265 -8.47 6.77 -20.99
CA GLY A 265 -8.88 8.15 -20.69
C GLY A 265 -7.69 9.11 -20.48
N ALA A 266 -7.92 10.22 -19.76
CA ALA A 266 -6.92 11.28 -19.60
C ALA A 266 -5.83 10.94 -18.57
N HIS A 267 -6.17 10.19 -17.51
CA HIS A 267 -5.26 9.77 -16.44
C HIS A 267 -5.83 8.56 -15.69
N GLY A 268 -5.00 7.87 -14.91
CA GLY A 268 -5.43 6.85 -13.96
C GLY A 268 -6.07 7.43 -12.70
N ASN A 269 -6.64 6.56 -11.88
CA ASN A 269 -7.10 6.84 -10.52
C ASN A 269 -6.24 6.07 -9.52
N TYR A 270 -6.04 6.64 -8.35
CA TYR A 270 -5.32 5.96 -7.28
C TYR A 270 -5.85 6.35 -5.90
N ALA A 271 -5.59 5.48 -4.94
CA ALA A 271 -5.86 5.70 -3.54
C ALA A 271 -4.81 4.95 -2.69
N THR A 272 -4.31 5.61 -1.65
CA THR A 272 -3.52 5.00 -0.60
C THR A 272 -4.43 4.61 0.56
N VAL A 273 -4.47 3.34 0.93
CA VAL A 273 -5.13 2.89 2.17
C VAL A 273 -4.09 2.80 3.27
N ASN A 274 -4.30 3.56 4.34
CA ASN A 274 -3.49 3.47 5.53
C ASN A 274 -4.17 2.58 6.58
N SER A 275 -3.37 1.77 7.26
CA SER A 275 -3.85 0.89 8.33
C SER A 275 -2.88 0.92 9.49
N VAL A 276 -3.39 1.27 10.67
CA VAL A 276 -2.62 1.27 11.91
C VAL A 276 -3.15 0.15 12.78
N TYR A 277 -2.27 -0.74 13.22
CA TYR A 277 -2.61 -1.88 14.07
C TYR A 277 -1.90 -1.79 15.41
N SER A 278 -2.62 -2.12 16.49
CA SER A 278 -2.01 -2.40 17.79
C SER A 278 -1.42 -3.81 17.79
N LEU A 279 -0.12 -3.92 18.09
CA LEU A 279 0.57 -5.20 18.25
C LEU A 279 0.20 -5.91 19.57
N GLU A 280 -0.35 -5.16 20.54
CA GLU A 280 -0.76 -5.68 21.85
C GLU A 280 -2.06 -6.51 21.77
N ASN A 281 -2.99 -6.16 20.87
CA ASN A 281 -4.29 -6.82 20.77
C ASN A 281 -4.72 -7.22 19.34
N GLY A 282 -3.89 -6.90 18.34
CA GLY A 282 -4.12 -7.21 16.93
C GLY A 282 -5.28 -6.44 16.29
N ASN A 283 -5.80 -5.39 16.93
CA ASN A 283 -6.89 -4.58 16.38
C ASN A 283 -6.37 -3.51 15.43
N LYS A 284 -7.10 -3.30 14.32
CA LYS A 284 -6.96 -2.10 13.50
C LYS A 284 -7.54 -0.91 14.25
N LEU A 285 -6.73 0.12 14.46
CA LEU A 285 -7.11 1.37 15.10
C LEU A 285 -7.80 2.28 14.07
N LYS A 286 -8.88 2.93 14.50
CA LYS A 286 -9.54 4.01 13.77
C LYS A 286 -9.14 5.36 14.35
N ILE A 287 -9.30 6.43 13.59
CA ILE A 287 -8.95 7.77 14.07
C ILE A 287 -9.79 8.17 15.31
N GLU A 288 -11.03 7.68 15.37
CA GLU A 288 -11.94 7.79 16.52
C GLU A 288 -11.41 7.10 17.78
N ASP A 289 -10.55 6.08 17.63
CA ASP A 289 -9.94 5.42 18.77
C ASP A 289 -8.88 6.34 19.39
N LEU A 290 -8.12 7.06 18.55
CA LEU A 290 -6.97 7.87 18.97
C LEU A 290 -7.35 9.27 19.50
N ILE A 291 -8.25 9.98 18.81
CA ILE A 291 -8.51 11.41 19.07
C ILE A 291 -9.66 11.58 20.07
N ILE A 292 -9.51 12.51 21.02
CA ILE A 292 -10.51 12.83 22.05
C ILE A 292 -11.78 13.40 21.42
N ASP A 293 -11.62 14.42 20.58
CA ASP A 293 -12.70 15.13 19.90
C ASP A 293 -12.29 15.48 18.46
N LEU A 294 -12.85 14.74 17.51
CA LEU A 294 -12.61 14.94 16.08
C LEU A 294 -13.21 16.25 15.54
N LYS A 295 -14.06 16.93 16.32
CA LYS A 295 -14.68 18.23 15.99
C LYS A 295 -14.00 19.40 16.70
N SER A 296 -12.86 19.16 17.35
CA SER A 296 -12.08 20.20 17.99
C SER A 296 -11.70 21.29 16.99
N ALA A 297 -12.20 22.51 17.22
CA ALA A 297 -11.92 23.66 16.38
C ALA A 297 -10.42 23.99 16.34
N ASP A 298 -9.70 23.78 17.43
CA ASP A 298 -8.26 24.05 17.51
C ASP A 298 -7.45 23.03 16.68
N LEU A 299 -7.82 21.74 16.72
CA LEU A 299 -7.17 20.72 15.89
C LEU A 299 -7.45 20.95 14.40
N ILE A 300 -8.71 21.25 14.04
CA ILE A 300 -9.09 21.55 12.66
C ILE A 300 -8.32 22.79 12.18
N LYS A 301 -8.28 23.84 12.99
CA LYS A 301 -7.49 25.05 12.66
C LYS A 301 -6.01 24.73 12.46
N LEU A 302 -5.42 23.90 13.32
CA LEU A 302 -4.03 23.49 13.20
C LEU A 302 -3.76 22.77 11.87
N ILE A 303 -4.66 21.88 11.46
CA ILE A 303 -4.58 21.16 10.19
C ILE A 303 -4.70 22.14 9.01
N VAL A 304 -5.72 23.01 9.01
CA VAL A 304 -5.93 24.01 7.95
C VAL A 304 -4.73 24.95 7.81
N ASP A 305 -4.18 25.44 8.94
CA ASP A 305 -3.01 26.31 8.94
C ASP A 305 -1.77 25.63 8.34
N LYS A 306 -1.65 24.30 8.46
CA LYS A 306 -0.56 23.53 7.83
C LYS A 306 -0.85 23.25 6.36
N LEU A 307 -2.10 22.95 5.97
CA LEU A 307 -2.50 22.75 4.57
C LEU A 307 -2.13 23.95 3.70
N VAL A 308 -2.50 25.16 4.11
CA VAL A 308 -2.24 26.38 3.34
C VAL A 308 -0.78 26.83 3.34
N LYS A 309 0.09 26.13 4.07
CA LYS A 309 1.55 26.35 4.09
C LYS A 309 2.33 25.30 3.30
N ILE A 310 1.65 24.30 2.75
CA ILE A 310 2.28 23.37 1.80
C ILE A 310 2.77 24.18 0.60
N GLU A 311 4.03 23.96 0.21
CA GLU A 311 4.66 24.70 -0.88
C GLU A 311 3.82 24.62 -2.16
N GLY A 312 3.62 25.76 -2.82
CA GLY A 312 2.81 25.86 -4.04
C GLY A 312 1.30 25.78 -3.81
N ARG A 313 0.82 25.77 -2.56
CA ARG A 313 -0.60 25.73 -2.21
C ARG A 313 -1.01 26.94 -1.37
N ASP A 314 -2.28 27.27 -1.43
CA ASP A 314 -2.94 28.32 -0.65
C ASP A 314 -4.38 27.91 -0.32
N ALA A 315 -5.16 28.79 0.32
CA ALA A 315 -6.56 28.48 0.65
C ALA A 315 -7.43 28.19 -0.58
N ASN A 316 -7.14 28.79 -1.74
CA ASN A 316 -7.90 28.61 -2.98
C ASN A 316 -7.57 27.29 -3.69
N SER A 317 -6.51 26.62 -3.26
CA SER A 317 -6.09 25.31 -3.79
C SER A 317 -7.03 24.17 -3.35
N TYR A 318 -7.89 24.42 -2.36
CA TYR A 318 -8.69 23.40 -1.68
C TYR A 318 -10.20 23.66 -1.80
N PHE A 319 -10.97 22.57 -1.70
CA PHE A 319 -12.42 22.59 -1.60
C PHE A 319 -12.83 22.60 -0.13
N GLY A 320 -13.68 23.55 0.27
CA GLY A 320 -14.39 23.51 1.56
C GLY A 320 -13.49 23.31 2.79
N LEU A 321 -12.41 24.10 2.92
CA LEU A 321 -11.48 24.01 4.07
C LEU A 321 -12.18 24.18 5.42
N ASP A 322 -13.28 24.93 5.45
CA ASP A 322 -14.15 25.16 6.61
C ASP A 322 -15.05 23.96 6.94
N GLU A 323 -15.18 23.00 6.04
CA GLU A 323 -15.98 21.78 6.20
C GLU A 323 -15.13 20.50 6.34
N ILE A 324 -13.83 20.63 6.59
CA ILE A 324 -12.95 19.46 6.79
C ILE A 324 -13.47 18.62 7.96
N SER A 325 -13.72 17.34 7.68
CA SER A 325 -14.04 16.34 8.68
C SER A 325 -12.82 15.46 8.96
N LEU A 326 -12.62 15.14 10.23
CA LEU A 326 -11.65 14.14 10.68
C LEU A 326 -12.29 12.78 10.96
N GLU A 327 -13.63 12.68 10.89
CA GLU A 327 -14.36 11.41 11.05
C GLU A 327 -14.00 10.45 9.92
N ASN A 328 -13.68 9.20 10.27
CA ASN A 328 -13.22 8.13 9.38
C ASN A 328 -12.00 8.53 8.52
N ASN A 329 -11.23 9.54 8.94
CA ASN A 329 -10.08 9.98 8.17
C ASN A 329 -9.06 8.83 7.97
N ASN A 330 -8.51 8.78 6.76
CA ASN A 330 -7.44 7.87 6.41
C ASN A 330 -6.12 8.43 6.99
N PHE A 331 -5.58 7.80 8.03
CA PHE A 331 -4.41 8.30 8.74
C PHE A 331 -3.32 7.24 8.85
N TYR A 332 -2.08 7.68 9.04
CA TYR A 332 -0.97 6.81 9.40
C TYR A 332 -0.13 7.44 10.50
N LEU A 333 0.62 6.59 11.20
CA LEU A 333 1.56 7.04 12.22
C LEU A 333 2.97 7.06 11.66
N THR A 334 3.77 7.89 12.30
CA THR A 334 5.16 8.15 11.98
C THR A 334 5.87 8.38 13.33
N SER A 335 7.15 8.03 13.50
CA SER A 335 8.01 8.47 14.63
C SER A 335 8.03 9.98 14.97
N LYS A 336 7.44 10.85 14.13
CA LYS A 336 7.40 12.31 14.23
C LYS A 336 6.02 12.80 14.60
N GLY A 337 4.99 11.95 14.49
CA GLY A 337 3.60 12.33 14.77
C GLY A 337 2.60 11.62 13.88
N LEU A 338 1.37 12.14 13.90
CA LEU A 338 0.23 11.59 13.19
C LEU A 338 0.04 12.31 11.87
N VAL A 339 -0.19 11.56 10.79
CA VAL A 339 -0.46 12.14 9.48
C VAL A 339 -1.91 11.88 9.09
N PHE A 340 -2.66 12.97 8.88
CA PHE A 340 -3.98 12.92 8.25
C PHE A 340 -3.80 12.93 6.74
N THR A 341 -4.60 12.11 6.04
CA THR A 341 -4.55 12.05 4.58
C THR A 341 -5.93 12.21 3.96
N TRP A 342 -5.96 12.83 2.79
CA TRP A 342 -7.13 12.98 1.95
C TRP A 342 -6.78 12.53 0.54
N GLY A 343 -7.64 11.70 -0.04
CA GLY A 343 -7.51 11.17 -1.39
C GLY A 343 -7.50 12.26 -2.45
N ILE A 344 -7.14 11.89 -3.68
CA ILE A 344 -7.40 12.76 -4.84
C ILE A 344 -8.87 13.17 -4.87
N TYR A 345 -9.14 14.43 -5.24
CA TYR A 345 -10.49 15.02 -5.28
C TYR A 345 -11.21 15.20 -3.94
N GLU A 346 -10.67 14.70 -2.82
CA GLU A 346 -11.40 14.74 -1.54
C GLU A 346 -11.51 16.17 -0.99
N ILE A 347 -10.39 16.89 -0.97
CA ILE A 347 -10.32 18.28 -0.49
C ILE A 347 -9.70 19.24 -1.51
N GLY A 348 -9.49 18.83 -2.75
CA GLY A 348 -8.91 19.68 -3.80
C GLY A 348 -8.81 18.94 -5.13
N PRO A 349 -8.44 19.61 -6.24
CA PRO A 349 -8.45 19.00 -7.57
C PRO A 349 -7.39 17.89 -7.72
N TYR A 350 -7.55 17.00 -8.70
CA TYR A 350 -6.56 15.94 -8.99
C TYR A 350 -5.12 16.44 -9.09
N ALA A 351 -4.93 17.64 -9.64
CA ALA A 351 -3.61 18.24 -9.89
C ALA A 351 -2.78 18.45 -8.62
N ILE A 352 -3.41 18.61 -7.44
CA ILE A 352 -2.69 18.71 -6.17
C ILE A 352 -2.40 17.32 -5.54
N GLY A 353 -2.90 16.25 -6.15
CA GLY A 353 -2.70 14.86 -5.70
C GLY A 353 -3.35 14.55 -4.35
N GLU A 354 -3.00 13.39 -3.81
CA GLU A 354 -3.28 13.07 -2.41
C GLU A 354 -2.64 14.11 -1.49
N THR A 355 -3.42 14.58 -0.53
CA THR A 355 -2.97 15.60 0.43
C THR A 355 -2.70 14.96 1.77
N ARG A 356 -1.57 15.32 2.38
CA ARG A 356 -1.12 14.77 3.67
C ARG A 356 -0.70 15.92 4.59
N VAL A 357 -1.04 15.80 5.88
CA VAL A 357 -0.66 16.78 6.89
C VAL A 357 -0.10 16.06 8.10
N LEU A 358 1.21 16.21 8.33
CA LEU A 358 1.86 15.76 9.55
C LEU A 358 1.57 16.75 10.70
N ILE A 359 0.97 16.24 11.77
CA ILE A 359 0.92 16.92 13.06
C ILE A 359 1.99 16.31 13.96
N PRO A 360 3.05 17.07 14.31
CA PRO A 360 4.12 16.57 15.16
C PRO A 360 3.63 16.01 16.49
N THR A 361 4.35 15.05 17.06
CA THR A 361 4.01 14.37 18.32
C THR A 361 3.61 15.35 19.42
N GLU A 362 4.40 16.38 19.66
CA GLU A 362 4.13 17.39 20.70
C GLU A 362 2.87 18.22 20.42
N GLU A 363 2.54 18.45 19.14
CA GLU A 363 1.36 19.20 18.73
C GLU A 363 0.08 18.35 18.77
N ILE A 364 0.16 17.04 18.46
CA ILE A 364 -1.02 16.15 18.45
C ILE A 364 -1.34 15.58 19.84
N LYS A 365 -0.34 15.44 20.72
CA LYS A 365 -0.48 14.83 22.06
C LYS A 365 -1.60 15.41 22.93
N PRO A 366 -1.91 16.72 22.92
CA PRO A 366 -3.04 17.27 23.67
C PRO A 366 -4.41 16.78 23.18
N TYR A 367 -4.52 16.33 21.93
CA TYR A 367 -5.75 15.86 21.31
C TYR A 367 -5.91 14.34 21.34
N LEU A 368 -4.89 13.60 21.79
CA LEU A 368 -4.93 12.14 21.92
C LEU A 368 -5.56 11.72 23.25
N LYS A 369 -6.35 10.64 23.19
CA LYS A 369 -6.80 9.95 24.41
C LYS A 369 -5.59 9.45 25.19
N ASP A 370 -5.72 9.41 26.52
CA ASP A 370 -4.59 9.17 27.43
C ASP A 370 -3.81 7.88 27.11
N GLU A 371 -4.51 6.80 26.77
CA GLU A 371 -3.91 5.51 26.43
C GLU A 371 -3.01 5.54 25.17
N TYR A 372 -3.21 6.50 24.26
CA TYR A 372 -2.43 6.63 23.02
C TYR A 372 -1.37 7.73 23.07
N LYS A 373 -1.17 8.43 24.20
CA LYS A 373 -0.17 9.50 24.30
C LYS A 373 1.28 9.05 24.11
N THR A 374 1.55 7.74 24.26
CA THR A 374 2.86 7.12 24.08
C THR A 374 2.93 6.27 22.82
N ILE A 375 1.98 6.42 21.88
CA ILE A 375 1.89 5.59 20.67
C ILE A 375 3.07 5.82 19.69
N PHE A 376 3.76 6.96 19.82
CA PHE A 376 4.95 7.33 19.01
C PHE A 376 6.28 7.00 19.70
N GLU A 377 6.23 6.47 20.92
CA GLU A 377 7.38 5.94 21.68
C GLU A 377 7.49 4.44 21.40
#